data_AF-A0A8T0DJF3-F1
#
_entry.id   AF-A0A8T0DJF3-F1
#
_cell.length_a   1.000
_cell.length_b   1.000
_cell.length_c   1.000
_cell.angle_alpha   90.00
_cell.angle_beta   90.00
_cell.angle_gamma   90.00
#
_symmetry.space_group_name_H-M   'P 1'
#
loop_
_entity.id
_entity.type
_entity.pdbx_description
1 polymer ?
#
loop_
_entity_poly.entity_id
_entity_poly.type
_entity_poly.pdbx_seq_one_letter_code
_entity_poly.pdbx_strand_id
1 'polypeptide(L)'
;MFSAIVLFFLTTSFLVGAQTQFKECSKVPIVKKVQVNSCTEDKCVMFNREPVNLSISFLPTRTINHAQSRACAERPDKPKQCIVFPRFDVCPIGEKNCGIQKGENYTYQFSRTFPGLELDSSMRWELYDDMNEMFVCVSIPFQLTTYSP
;
A
#
# COMPACT_ATOMS: atom_id res chain seq x y z
N MET A 1 -53.51 -30.99 -3.48
CA MET A 1 -52.81 -29.69 -3.62
C MET A 1 -51.75 -29.59 -2.54
N PHE A 2 -50.48 -29.89 -2.83
CA PHE A 2 -49.36 -29.50 -1.97
C PHE A 2 -48.17 -29.26 -2.89
N SER A 3 -47.93 -27.98 -3.21
CA SER A 3 -46.81 -27.53 -4.03
C SER A 3 -45.61 -27.31 -3.12
N ALA A 4 -44.56 -28.12 -3.27
CA ALA A 4 -43.32 -27.96 -2.54
C ALA A 4 -42.46 -26.90 -3.23
N ILE A 5 -42.34 -25.72 -2.61
CA ILE A 5 -41.45 -24.65 -3.08
C ILE A 5 -40.06 -24.94 -2.51
N VAL A 6 -39.15 -25.40 -3.36
CA VAL A 6 -37.74 -25.60 -3.03
C VAL A 6 -37.03 -24.26 -3.18
N LEU A 7 -36.71 -23.60 -2.06
CA LEU A 7 -35.92 -22.37 -2.03
C LEU A 7 -34.43 -22.71 -2.14
N PHE A 8 -33.87 -22.49 -3.33
CA PHE A 8 -32.45 -22.66 -3.62
C PHE A 8 -31.68 -21.43 -3.12
N PHE A 9 -31.11 -21.51 -1.91
CA PHE A 9 -30.21 -20.48 -1.38
C PHE A 9 -28.86 -20.57 -2.11
N LEU A 10 -28.67 -19.74 -3.13
CA LEU A 10 -27.36 -19.49 -3.74
C LEU A 10 -26.49 -18.73 -2.75
N THR A 11 -25.67 -19.44 -1.97
CA THR A 11 -24.63 -18.82 -1.15
C THR A 11 -23.48 -18.40 -2.07
N THR A 12 -23.46 -17.13 -2.47
CA THR A 12 -22.31 -16.54 -3.13
C THR A 12 -21.18 -16.40 -2.11
N SER A 13 -20.19 -17.28 -2.20
CA SER A 13 -18.94 -17.14 -1.46
C SER A 13 -18.20 -15.89 -1.95
N PHE A 14 -18.31 -14.79 -1.21
CA PHE A 14 -17.47 -13.62 -1.43
C PHE A 14 -16.04 -13.98 -1.03
N LEU A 15 -15.14 -14.07 -2.02
CA LEU A 15 -13.70 -14.12 -1.76
C LEU A 15 -13.28 -12.73 -1.25
N VAL A 16 -13.30 -12.55 0.07
CA VAL A 16 -12.70 -11.38 0.72
C VAL A 16 -11.19 -11.55 0.62
N GLY A 17 -10.56 -10.82 -0.30
CA GLY A 17 -9.10 -10.78 -0.36
C GLY A 17 -8.54 -10.31 0.98
N ALA A 18 -7.55 -11.03 1.51
CA ALA A 18 -6.93 -10.72 2.80
C ALA A 18 -6.44 -9.25 2.82
N GLN A 19 -6.84 -8.51 3.86
CA GLN A 19 -6.34 -7.16 4.09
C GLN A 19 -4.92 -7.25 4.68
N THR A 20 -3.97 -6.53 4.09
CA THR A 20 -2.60 -6.50 4.57
C THR A 20 -2.56 -5.84 5.95
N GLN A 21 -1.91 -6.49 6.92
CA GLN A 21 -1.59 -5.86 8.20
C GLN A 21 -0.56 -4.75 7.99
N PHE A 22 -0.80 -3.59 8.60
CA PHE A 22 0.11 -2.46 8.55
C PHE A 22 0.01 -1.62 9.82
N LYS A 23 1.07 -0.87 10.10
CA LYS A 23 1.09 0.16 11.14
C LYS A 23 1.03 1.53 10.48
N GLU A 24 0.02 2.32 10.82
CA GLU A 24 -0.05 3.75 10.48
C GLU A 24 1.03 4.52 11.26
N CYS A 25 1.80 5.36 10.56
CA CYS A 25 2.91 6.13 11.12
C CYS A 25 2.85 7.62 10.76
N SER A 26 1.76 8.08 10.15
CA SER A 26 1.57 9.50 9.86
C SER A 26 1.13 10.23 11.13
N LYS A 27 1.30 11.56 11.14
CA LYS A 27 0.88 12.39 12.27
C LYS A 27 -0.64 12.35 12.48
N VAL A 28 -1.40 12.19 11.39
CA VAL A 28 -2.87 12.14 11.40
C VAL A 28 -3.30 10.87 10.67
N PRO A 29 -3.97 9.92 11.34
CA PRO A 29 -4.31 8.63 10.73
C PRO A 29 -5.39 8.80 9.66
N ILE A 30 -4.97 8.74 8.38
CA ILE A 30 -5.86 8.91 7.23
C ILE A 30 -5.98 7.66 6.36
N VAL A 31 -5.12 6.66 6.56
CA VAL A 31 -5.15 5.42 5.77
C VAL A 31 -6.33 4.56 6.19
N LYS A 32 -7.06 4.06 5.20
CA LYS A 32 -8.25 3.21 5.37
C LYS A 32 -7.95 1.75 5.05
N LYS A 33 -7.10 1.52 4.04
CA LYS A 33 -6.81 0.17 3.56
C LYS A 33 -5.41 0.13 2.94
N VAL A 34 -4.71 -0.98 3.19
CA VAL A 34 -3.49 -1.34 2.50
C VAL A 34 -3.69 -2.73 1.90
N GLN A 35 -3.26 -2.88 0.65
CA GLN A 35 -3.22 -4.17 -0.02
C GLN A 35 -1.87 -4.33 -0.69
N VAL A 36 -1.21 -5.45 -0.43
CA VAL A 36 0.02 -5.86 -1.08
C VAL A 36 -0.17 -7.28 -1.63
N ASN A 37 0.44 -7.58 -2.78
CA ASN A 37 0.47 -8.95 -3.27
C ASN A 37 1.24 -9.88 -2.32
N SER A 38 0.86 -11.15 -2.30
CA SER A 38 1.63 -12.20 -1.63
C SER A 38 1.76 -12.01 -0.11
N CYS A 39 0.68 -11.59 0.56
CA CYS A 39 0.64 -11.50 2.01
C CYS A 39 -0.12 -12.66 2.65
N THR A 40 0.36 -13.09 3.81
CA THR A 40 -0.38 -13.90 4.79
C THR A 40 -1.04 -12.98 5.81
N GLU A 41 -1.67 -13.57 6.84
CA GLU A 41 -2.29 -12.79 7.92
C GLU A 41 -1.29 -11.93 8.71
N ASP A 42 -0.03 -12.39 8.86
CA ASP A 42 0.96 -11.71 9.70
C ASP A 42 1.96 -10.83 8.93
N LYS A 43 2.26 -11.18 7.67
CA LYS A 43 3.36 -10.56 6.91
C LYS A 43 3.18 -10.67 5.41
N CYS A 44 3.86 -9.80 4.68
CA CYS A 44 3.96 -9.86 3.23
C CYS A 44 5.24 -10.56 2.80
N VAL A 45 5.14 -11.42 1.81
CA VAL A 45 6.28 -12.14 1.23
C VAL A 45 6.67 -11.42 -0.05
N MET A 46 7.92 -10.96 -0.11
CA MET A 46 8.48 -10.40 -1.33
C MET A 46 9.34 -11.46 -2.01
N PHE A 47 8.95 -11.83 -3.22
CA PHE A 47 9.73 -12.74 -4.06
C PHE A 47 10.82 -11.96 -4.78
N ASN A 48 12.04 -12.47 -4.73
CA ASN A 48 13.16 -11.86 -5.44
C ASN A 48 12.84 -11.74 -6.94
N ARG A 49 13.11 -10.56 -7.51
CA ARG A 49 12.86 -10.21 -8.92
C ARG A 49 11.38 -10.14 -9.34
N GLU A 50 10.43 -10.31 -8.42
CA GLU A 50 9.02 -10.05 -8.70
C GLU A 50 8.62 -8.62 -8.31
N PRO A 51 7.62 -8.03 -8.98
CA PRO A 51 7.13 -6.72 -8.60
C PRO A 51 6.32 -6.79 -7.30
N VAL A 52 6.53 -5.80 -6.44
CA VAL A 52 5.64 -5.50 -5.32
C VAL A 52 4.51 -4.63 -5.83
N ASN A 53 3.29 -5.13 -5.74
CA ASN A 53 2.05 -4.44 -6.07
C ASN A 53 1.40 -3.94 -4.77
N LEU A 54 1.51 -2.65 -4.50
CA LEU A 54 0.99 -1.98 -3.32
C LEU A 54 -0.16 -1.05 -3.71
N SER A 55 -1.23 -1.09 -2.94
CA SER A 55 -2.35 -0.16 -2.98
C SER A 55 -2.58 0.40 -1.58
N ILE A 56 -2.64 1.73 -1.46
CA ILE A 56 -2.95 2.43 -0.21
C ILE A 56 -4.15 3.34 -0.45
N SER A 57 -5.28 3.02 0.19
CA SER A 57 -6.47 3.87 0.19
C SER A 57 -6.46 4.79 1.40
N PHE A 58 -6.67 6.09 1.20
CA PHE A 58 -6.59 7.11 2.25
C PHE A 58 -7.60 8.25 2.03
N LEU A 59 -7.89 8.98 3.11
CA LEU A 59 -8.82 10.11 3.13
C LEU A 59 -8.09 11.38 3.63
N PRO A 60 -7.56 12.22 2.73
CA PRO A 60 -6.73 13.36 3.11
C PRO A 60 -7.54 14.43 3.84
N THR A 61 -6.90 15.08 4.82
CA THR A 61 -7.52 16.14 5.64
C THR A 61 -7.27 17.55 5.10
N ARG A 62 -6.49 17.66 4.02
CA ARG A 62 -6.17 18.89 3.28
C ARG A 62 -5.94 18.59 1.81
N THR A 63 -6.02 19.61 0.97
CA THR A 63 -5.72 19.50 -0.46
C THR A 63 -4.20 19.35 -0.68
N ILE A 64 -3.81 18.44 -1.58
CA ILE A 64 -2.42 18.14 -1.94
C ILE A 64 -2.24 18.43 -3.44
N ASN A 65 -1.46 19.46 -3.75
CA ASN A 65 -1.21 19.86 -5.14
C ASN A 65 -0.07 19.08 -5.78
N HIS A 66 0.83 18.55 -4.96
CA HIS A 66 2.04 17.88 -5.37
C HIS A 66 2.32 16.76 -4.39
N ALA A 67 2.71 15.58 -4.88
CA ALA A 67 3.05 14.47 -4.01
C ALA A 67 4.22 13.67 -4.56
N GLN A 68 5.00 13.09 -3.67
CA GLN A 68 6.12 12.21 -3.98
C GLN A 68 6.09 11.04 -3.00
N SER A 69 6.40 9.84 -3.47
CA SER A 69 6.56 8.69 -2.58
C SER A 69 8.01 8.38 -2.23
N ARG A 70 8.19 7.78 -1.07
CA ARG A 70 9.44 7.23 -0.58
C ARG A 70 9.17 5.88 0.08
N ALA A 71 9.98 4.89 -0.25
CA ALA A 71 9.97 3.59 0.43
C ALA A 71 11.28 3.41 1.20
N CYS A 72 11.21 2.99 2.46
CA CYS A 72 12.38 2.78 3.28
C CYS A 72 12.36 1.42 3.98
N ALA A 73 13.49 0.71 3.92
CA ALA A 73 13.71 -0.49 4.72
C ALA A 73 14.14 -0.11 6.14
N GLU A 74 13.50 -0.71 7.14
CA GLU A 74 13.70 -0.39 8.54
C GLU A 74 14.15 -1.61 9.33
N ARG A 75 15.42 -1.58 9.73
CA ARG A 75 16.07 -2.64 10.48
C ARG A 75 16.66 -2.08 11.77
N PRO A 76 16.48 -2.75 12.92
CA PRO A 76 17.09 -2.31 14.17
C PRO A 76 18.62 -2.27 14.14
N ASP A 77 19.25 -3.16 13.36
CA ASP A 77 20.69 -3.39 13.30
C ASP A 77 21.42 -2.63 12.19
N LYS A 78 20.69 -2.01 11.26
CA LYS A 78 21.27 -1.37 10.07
C LYS A 78 20.71 0.03 9.83
N PRO A 79 21.49 0.93 9.20
CA PRO A 79 21.00 2.25 8.82
C PRO A 79 19.74 2.13 7.94
N LYS A 80 18.80 3.07 8.13
CA LYS A 80 17.60 3.18 7.29
C LYS A 80 18.02 3.41 5.84
N GLN A 81 17.54 2.55 4.94
CA GLN A 81 17.79 2.66 3.50
C GLN A 81 16.50 3.10 2.81
N CYS A 82 16.54 4.21 2.08
CA CYS A 82 15.36 4.77 1.42
C CYS A 82 15.56 4.91 -0.08
N ILE A 83 14.51 4.63 -0.83
CA ILE A 83 14.38 4.91 -2.25
C ILE A 83 13.31 5.97 -2.41
N VAL A 84 13.69 7.11 -3.00
CA VAL A 84 12.78 8.20 -3.34
C VAL A 84 12.35 8.01 -4.79
N PHE A 85 11.04 8.02 -5.03
CA PHE A 85 10.50 7.86 -6.37
C PHE A 85 10.25 9.21 -7.03
N PRO A 86 10.23 9.27 -8.38
CA PRO A 86 9.94 10.52 -9.07
C PRO A 86 8.52 11.01 -8.77
N ARG A 87 8.32 12.32 -8.56
CA ARG A 87 7.03 12.96 -8.19
C ARG A 87 5.79 12.51 -8.99
N PHE A 88 5.95 12.09 -10.23
CA PHE A 88 4.85 11.58 -11.07
C PHE A 88 4.47 10.12 -10.76
N ASP A 89 5.01 9.53 -9.69
CA ASP A 89 4.65 8.20 -9.23
C ASP A 89 3.40 8.19 -8.35
N VAL A 90 3.08 9.32 -7.71
CA VAL A 90 1.83 9.51 -6.96
C VAL A 90 0.77 10.23 -7.79
N CYS A 91 1.19 11.14 -8.67
CA CYS A 91 0.30 12.03 -9.39
C CYS A 91 0.27 11.71 -10.89
N PRO A 92 -0.84 11.99 -11.60
CA PRO A 92 -0.93 11.71 -13.02
C PRO A 92 0.18 12.38 -13.84
N ILE A 93 0.71 11.65 -14.83
CA ILE A 93 1.77 12.16 -15.72
C ILE A 93 1.21 13.30 -16.57
N GLY A 94 1.95 14.41 -16.65
CA GLY A 94 1.59 15.57 -17.47
C GLY A 94 0.66 16.56 -16.77
N GLU A 95 0.15 16.23 -15.58
CA GLU A 95 -0.60 17.19 -14.77
C GLU A 95 0.32 18.10 -13.98
N LYS A 96 -0.01 19.40 -13.99
CA LYS A 96 0.72 20.38 -13.18
C LYS A 96 0.48 20.14 -11.69
N ASN A 97 -0.73 19.74 -11.30
CA ASN A 97 -1.15 19.50 -9.92
C ASN A 97 -1.80 18.10 -9.80
N CYS A 98 -1.67 17.45 -8.65
CA CYS A 98 -2.18 16.09 -8.40
C CYS A 98 -3.70 16.01 -8.24
N GLY A 99 -4.36 17.14 -8.02
CA GLY A 99 -5.82 17.19 -7.86
C GLY A 99 -6.37 16.54 -6.59
N ILE A 100 -5.54 16.06 -5.66
CA ILE A 100 -5.98 15.37 -4.44
C ILE A 100 -6.68 16.38 -3.50
N GLN A 101 -8.01 16.27 -3.40
CA GLN A 101 -8.84 17.15 -2.58
C GLN A 101 -9.07 16.63 -1.18
N LYS A 102 -9.21 17.56 -0.22
CA LYS A 102 -9.63 17.25 1.15
C LYS A 102 -10.97 16.50 1.17
N GLY A 103 -11.05 15.44 1.95
CA GLY A 103 -12.31 14.76 2.28
C GLY A 103 -12.83 13.78 1.23
N GLU A 104 -12.06 13.50 0.18
CA GLU A 104 -12.38 12.49 -0.83
C GLU A 104 -11.48 11.26 -0.70
N ASN A 105 -11.97 10.07 -1.06
CA ASN A 105 -11.16 8.86 -0.99
C ASN A 105 -10.24 8.76 -2.19
N TYR A 106 -8.95 8.60 -1.93
CA TYR A 106 -7.93 8.36 -2.96
C TYR A 106 -7.27 7.00 -2.74
N THR A 107 -6.73 6.45 -3.82
CA THR A 107 -5.91 5.23 -3.76
C THR A 107 -4.60 5.47 -4.50
N TYR A 108 -3.50 5.38 -3.77
CA TYR A 108 -2.15 5.33 -4.35
C TYR A 108 -1.84 3.91 -4.78
N GLN A 109 -1.30 3.75 -5.98
CA GLN A 109 -0.88 2.45 -6.52
C GLN A 109 0.60 2.49 -6.86
N PHE A 110 1.31 1.42 -6.51
CA PHE A 110 2.72 1.24 -6.78
C PHE A 110 2.99 -0.17 -7.27
N SER A 111 3.76 -0.30 -8.35
CA SER A 111 4.21 -1.59 -8.87
C SER A 111 5.64 -1.48 -9.36
N ARG A 112 6.60 -2.03 -8.60
CA ARG A 112 8.02 -2.12 -9.01
C ARG A 112 8.71 -3.33 -8.39
N THR A 113 9.75 -3.79 -9.09
CA THR A 113 10.71 -4.77 -8.59
C THR A 113 11.87 -4.08 -7.87
N PHE A 114 12.29 -4.63 -6.73
CA PHE A 114 13.42 -4.13 -5.94
C PHE A 114 14.63 -5.06 -6.09
N PRO A 115 15.62 -4.74 -6.94
CA PRO A 115 16.81 -5.56 -7.04
C PRO A 115 17.72 -5.35 -5.81
N GLY A 116 18.02 -6.43 -5.09
CA GLY A 116 19.11 -6.45 -4.11
C GLY A 116 18.85 -5.75 -2.77
N LEU A 117 17.59 -5.46 -2.43
CA LEU A 117 17.26 -5.04 -1.07
C LEU A 117 17.16 -6.27 -0.16
N GLU A 118 17.96 -6.32 0.91
CA GLU A 118 17.82 -7.28 1.99
C GLU A 118 16.63 -6.89 2.88
N LEU A 119 15.46 -7.47 2.63
CA LEU A 119 14.17 -7.01 3.16
C LEU A 119 13.56 -7.90 4.23
N ASP A 120 14.36 -8.65 4.99
CA ASP A 120 13.86 -9.36 6.16
C ASP A 120 13.59 -8.35 7.31
N SER A 121 12.60 -7.48 7.09
CA SER A 121 12.38 -6.24 7.84
C SER A 121 11.03 -5.59 7.52
N SER A 122 10.65 -4.58 8.29
CA SER A 122 9.51 -3.72 7.94
C SER A 122 9.90 -2.74 6.83
N MET A 123 9.05 -2.61 5.80
CA MET A 123 9.15 -1.51 4.85
C MET A 123 8.16 -0.42 5.19
N ARG A 124 8.66 0.81 5.24
CA ARG A 124 7.87 2.02 5.44
C ARG A 124 7.62 2.71 4.10
N TRP A 125 6.36 2.89 3.75
CA TRP A 125 5.91 3.68 2.61
C TRP A 125 5.42 5.03 3.09
N GLU A 126 5.94 6.10 2.51
CA GLU A 126 5.66 7.47 2.90
C GLU A 126 5.27 8.28 1.67
N LEU A 127 4.20 9.08 1.76
CA LEU A 127 3.85 10.09 0.75
C LEU A 127 4.03 11.48 1.34
N TYR A 128 4.77 12.30 0.62
CA TYR A 128 5.14 13.67 0.98
C TYR A 128 4.54 14.66 -0.01
N ASP A 129 4.20 15.84 0.48
CA ASP A 129 3.83 16.96 -0.39
C ASP A 129 5.01 17.88 -0.75
N ASP A 130 4.72 19.01 -1.39
CA ASP A 130 5.68 20.06 -1.74
C ASP A 130 6.29 20.80 -0.54
N MET A 131 5.60 20.81 0.60
CA MET A 131 6.14 21.34 1.86
C MET A 131 7.01 20.31 2.59
N ASN A 132 7.25 19.14 1.97
CA ASN A 132 7.94 18.00 2.57
C ASN A 132 7.24 17.51 3.85
N GLU A 133 5.93 17.71 3.94
CA GLU A 133 5.08 17.17 4.98
C GLU A 133 4.58 15.79 4.58
N MET A 134 4.86 14.81 5.44
CA MET A 134 4.36 13.45 5.29
C MET A 134 2.86 13.41 5.60
N PHE A 135 2.05 13.10 4.60
CA PHE A 135 0.60 13.00 4.77
C PHE A 135 0.11 11.55 4.83
N VAL A 136 0.81 10.60 4.21
CA VAL A 136 0.57 9.15 4.37
C VAL A 136 1.85 8.48 4.86
N CYS A 137 1.71 7.54 5.79
CA CYS A 137 2.82 6.69 6.22
C CYS A 137 2.31 5.33 6.68
N VAL A 138 2.75 4.26 6.02
CA VAL A 138 2.43 2.90 6.44
C VAL A 138 3.70 2.09 6.60
N SER A 139 3.80 1.34 7.69
CA SER A 139 4.86 0.36 7.90
C SER A 139 4.26 -1.04 7.75
N ILE A 140 4.80 -1.81 6.81
CA ILE A 140 4.32 -3.14 6.45
C ILE A 140 5.43 -4.15 6.77
N PRO A 141 5.15 -5.21 7.54
CA PRO A 141 6.13 -6.27 7.78
C PRO A 141 6.33 -7.10 6.50
N PHE A 142 7.57 -7.14 6.01
CA PHE A 142 7.95 -7.99 4.88
C PHE A 142 8.93 -9.09 5.29
N GLN A 143 8.84 -10.21 4.58
CA GLN A 143 9.85 -11.25 4.57
C GLN A 143 10.33 -11.44 3.13
N LEU A 144 11.64 -11.38 2.91
CA LEU A 144 12.23 -11.70 1.62
C LEU A 144 12.29 -13.22 1.44
N THR A 145 11.93 -13.71 0.26
CA THR A 145 12.19 -15.09 -0.13
C THR A 145 12.76 -15.17 -1.54
N THR A 146 13.63 -16.15 -1.76
CA THR A 146 14.18 -16.48 -3.09
C THR A 146 13.37 -17.54 -3.82
N TYR A 147 12.39 -18.16 -3.16
CA TYR A 147 11.54 -19.21 -3.72
C TYR A 147 10.16 -18.65 -4.02
N SER A 148 9.78 -18.59 -5.29
CA SER A 148 8.41 -18.27 -5.73
C SER A 148 7.58 -19.55 -5.82
N PRO A 149 6.32 -19.58 -5.33
CA PRO A 149 5.46 -20.77 -5.33
C PRO A 149 5.07 -21.24 -6.73
#